data_AF-A0A7C1N813-F1
#
_entry.id   AF-A0A7C1N813-F1
#
_cell.length_a   1.000
_cell.length_b   1.000
_cell.length_c   1.000
_cell.angle_alpha   90.00
_cell.angle_beta   90.00
_cell.angle_gamma   90.00
#
_symmetry.space_group_name_H-M   'P 1'
#
loop_
_entity.id
_entity.type
_entity.pdbx_description
1 polymer ?
#
loop_
_entity_poly.entity_id
_entity_poly.type
_entity_poly.pdbx_seq_one_letter_code
_entity_poly.pdbx_strand_id
1 'polypeptide(L)'
;MNKAVLKEEVMSFPSEFLERWRNGDYSLLTSADIPSYIKQIIVHKAKVRPSRRFFGEAFVAVSFSSKIKDGFYNSYKWMTAKKWINGKGLKPEFEKPFYNGLHKYIGTENLKEIQKQSNKYRESHDGNKPVASDLILIGNSGRLMFLEIKLPGDTIRPNQIPGLAILKSFEPLNADVRIISLYPENATPPKPKEHSVELD
;
A
#
# COMPACT_ATOMS: atom_id res chain seq x y z
N MET A 1 -21.54 -7.87 -13.76
CA MET A 1 -20.10 -7.50 -13.73
C MET A 1 -19.90 -6.58 -12.54
N ASN A 2 -18.98 -6.91 -11.64
CA ASN A 2 -18.72 -6.07 -10.46
C ASN A 2 -17.80 -4.91 -10.88
N LYS A 3 -18.39 -3.73 -11.07
CA LYS A 3 -17.64 -2.49 -11.29
C LYS A 3 -17.13 -1.97 -9.96
N ALA A 4 -15.81 -1.94 -9.78
CA ALA A 4 -15.20 -1.33 -8.61
C ALA A 4 -14.91 0.15 -8.89
N VAL A 5 -15.38 1.04 -8.01
CA VAL A 5 -15.06 2.48 -8.05
C VAL A 5 -14.07 2.82 -6.95
N LEU A 6 -12.89 3.30 -7.34
CA LEU A 6 -11.82 3.77 -6.47
C LEU A 6 -11.82 5.30 -6.51
N LYS A 7 -11.91 5.92 -5.34
CA LYS A 7 -11.86 7.38 -5.20
C LYS A 7 -10.50 7.80 -4.68
N GLU A 8 -9.94 8.84 -5.28
CA GLU A 8 -8.77 9.51 -4.72
C GLU A 8 -9.18 10.43 -3.58
N GLU A 9 -8.44 10.38 -2.49
CA GLU A 9 -8.48 11.35 -1.40
C GLU A 9 -7.26 12.27 -1.51
N VAL A 10 -7.40 13.52 -1.07
CA VAL A 10 -6.30 14.48 -1.06
C VAL A 10 -5.85 14.73 0.37
N MET A 11 -4.54 14.79 0.56
CA MET A 11 -3.95 15.04 1.87
C MET A 11 -2.74 15.98 1.70
N SER A 12 -2.72 17.06 2.47
CA SER A 12 -1.60 18.00 2.44
C SER A 12 -0.45 17.53 3.34
N PHE A 13 0.77 17.98 3.05
CA PHE A 13 1.93 17.81 3.94
C PHE A 13 2.76 19.10 4.05
N PRO A 14 3.39 19.35 5.21
CA PRO A 14 4.37 20.43 5.35
C PRO A 14 5.59 20.20 4.45
N SER A 15 5.94 21.18 3.61
CA SER A 15 7.06 21.06 2.65
C SER A 15 8.39 20.70 3.31
N GLU A 16 8.62 21.25 4.51
CA GLU A 16 9.81 21.00 5.33
C GLU A 16 10.05 19.51 5.62
N PHE A 17 9.01 18.69 5.72
CA PHE A 17 9.17 17.25 5.96
C PHE A 17 9.78 16.55 4.75
N LEU A 18 9.39 16.94 3.53
CA LEU A 18 9.98 16.39 2.32
C LEU A 18 11.42 16.86 2.12
N GLU A 19 11.74 18.09 2.49
CA GLU A 19 13.11 18.62 2.44
C GLU A 19 14.03 17.87 3.40
N ARG A 20 13.62 17.71 4.66
CA ARG A 20 14.33 16.91 5.67
C ARG A 20 14.53 15.47 5.19
N TRP A 21 13.48 14.85 4.64
CA TRP A 21 13.55 13.50 4.08
C TRP A 21 14.61 13.36 2.99
N ARG A 22 14.65 14.30 2.03
CA ARG A 22 15.65 14.32 0.96
C ARG A 22 17.08 14.45 1.49
N ASN A 23 17.24 15.16 2.60
CA ASN A 23 18.52 15.35 3.29
C ASN A 23 18.90 14.17 4.20
N GLY A 24 18.14 13.06 4.17
CA GLY A 24 18.44 11.86 4.95
C GLY A 24 17.94 11.90 6.40
N ASP A 25 17.15 12.91 6.75
CA ASP A 25 16.47 12.98 8.03
C ASP A 25 15.14 12.23 7.97
N TYR A 26 15.13 11.05 8.57
CA TYR A 26 13.97 10.16 8.65
C TYR A 26 13.20 10.28 9.97
N SER A 27 13.44 11.33 10.77
CA SER A 27 12.86 11.46 12.13
C SER A 27 11.34 11.49 12.12
N LEU A 28 10.72 12.00 11.05
CA LEU A 28 9.27 11.96 10.83
C LEU A 28 8.73 10.55 11.11
N LEU A 29 9.40 9.54 10.57
CA LEU A 29 8.97 8.15 10.67
C LEU A 29 9.51 7.46 11.93
N THR A 30 10.78 7.68 12.27
CA THR A 30 11.43 6.93 13.36
C THR A 30 10.92 7.33 14.74
N SER A 31 10.55 8.60 14.91
CA SER A 31 10.06 9.15 16.17
C SER A 31 8.55 8.98 16.38
N ALA A 32 7.79 8.61 15.34
CA ALA A 32 6.35 8.42 15.43
C ALA A 32 5.97 7.14 16.17
N ASP A 33 4.82 7.10 16.84
CA ASP A 33 4.27 5.86 17.41
C ASP A 33 3.55 5.05 16.33
N ILE A 34 4.32 4.29 15.55
CA ILE A 34 3.82 3.41 14.49
C ILE A 34 4.56 2.06 14.52
N PRO A 35 4.02 1.01 13.87
CA PRO A 35 4.62 -0.32 13.87
C PRO A 35 6.08 -0.33 13.40
N SER A 36 6.95 -0.96 14.19
CA SER A 36 8.40 -1.02 13.93
C SER A 36 8.75 -1.58 12.55
N TYR A 37 7.96 -2.53 12.03
CA TYR A 37 8.16 -3.07 10.68
C TYR A 37 8.14 -1.97 9.61
N ILE A 38 7.14 -1.09 9.63
CA ILE A 38 7.00 0.01 8.67
C ILE A 38 8.21 0.95 8.76
N LYS A 39 8.60 1.33 9.98
CA LYS A 39 9.77 2.20 10.21
C LYS A 39 11.01 1.61 9.57
N GLN A 40 11.32 0.35 9.91
CA GLN A 40 12.57 -0.30 9.51
C GLN A 40 12.65 -0.48 8.00
N ILE A 41 11.60 -1.01 7.36
CA ILE A 41 11.65 -1.30 5.92
C ILE A 41 11.66 -0.04 5.06
N ILE A 42 10.91 0.99 5.44
CA ILE A 42 10.89 2.26 4.71
C ILE A 42 12.24 2.95 4.85
N VAL A 43 12.79 3.08 6.06
CA VAL A 43 14.12 3.68 6.27
C VAL A 43 15.20 2.89 5.55
N HIS A 44 15.17 1.56 5.61
CA HIS A 44 16.11 0.71 4.88
C HIS A 44 16.07 1.03 3.38
N LYS A 45 14.88 1.09 2.77
CA LYS A 45 14.73 1.41 1.34
C LYS A 45 15.11 2.84 0.99
N ALA A 46 14.84 3.80 1.88
CA ALA A 46 15.18 5.21 1.70
C ALA A 46 16.69 5.43 1.71
N LYS A 47 17.41 4.76 2.63
CA LYS A 47 18.89 4.79 2.67
C LYS A 47 19.53 4.20 1.41
N VAL A 48 18.95 3.13 0.86
CA VAL A 48 19.46 2.51 -0.38
C VAL A 48 19.13 3.34 -1.63
N ARG A 49 18.04 4.12 -1.61
CA ARG A 49 17.61 4.96 -2.74
C ARG A 49 17.25 6.38 -2.29
N PRO A 50 18.24 7.19 -1.88
CA PRO A 50 18.01 8.54 -1.37
C PRO A 50 17.34 9.41 -2.43
N SER A 51 16.17 9.97 -2.12
CA SER A 51 15.37 10.85 -2.99
C SER A 51 14.07 11.24 -2.27
N ARG A 52 13.07 11.75 -3.01
CA ARG A 52 11.68 11.85 -2.53
C ARG A 52 10.96 10.51 -2.34
N ARG A 53 11.55 9.38 -2.78
CA ARG A 53 10.91 8.06 -2.68
C ARG A 53 10.68 7.67 -1.22
N PHE A 54 9.59 6.94 -0.98
CA PHE A 54 9.14 6.46 0.34
C PHE A 54 8.70 7.54 1.32
N PHE A 55 8.86 8.83 0.99
CA PHE A 55 8.38 9.93 1.82
C PHE A 55 6.85 9.88 1.98
N GLY A 56 6.12 9.67 0.88
CA GLY A 56 4.66 9.68 0.91
C GLY A 56 4.11 8.56 1.80
N GLU A 57 4.68 7.37 1.67
CA GLU A 57 4.33 6.21 2.49
C GLU A 57 4.70 6.43 3.96
N ALA A 58 5.85 7.06 4.23
CA ALA A 58 6.24 7.43 5.59
C ALA A 58 5.25 8.43 6.21
N PHE A 59 4.96 9.52 5.50
CA PHE A 59 4.06 10.57 5.96
C PHE A 59 2.66 10.00 6.24
N VAL A 60 2.08 9.28 5.28
CA VAL A 60 0.75 8.67 5.45
C VAL A 60 0.73 7.68 6.61
N ALA A 61 1.74 6.83 6.78
CA ALA A 61 1.78 5.92 7.92
C ALA A 61 1.76 6.67 9.27
N VAL A 62 2.50 7.78 9.37
CA VAL A 62 2.53 8.64 10.57
C VAL A 62 1.19 9.35 10.78
N SER A 63 0.56 9.87 9.73
CA SER A 63 -0.76 10.52 9.79
C SER A 63 -1.87 9.59 10.30
N PHE A 64 -1.68 8.28 10.19
CA PHE A 64 -2.61 7.25 10.69
C PHE A 64 -2.20 6.65 12.04
N SER A 65 -1.09 7.08 12.65
CA SER A 65 -0.51 6.49 13.88
C SER A 65 -1.52 6.21 14.98
N SER A 66 -2.36 7.18 15.35
CA SER A 66 -3.36 7.04 16.42
C SER A 66 -4.52 6.09 16.09
N LYS A 67 -4.68 5.68 14.82
CA LYS A 67 -5.80 4.88 14.32
C LYS A 67 -5.42 3.42 14.04
N ILE A 68 -4.13 3.08 14.12
CA ILE A 68 -3.61 1.78 13.71
C ILE A 68 -2.94 1.06 14.87
N LYS A 69 -3.05 -0.27 14.86
CA LYS A 69 -2.34 -1.15 15.80
C LYS A 69 -1.22 -1.94 15.16
N ASP A 70 -1.25 -2.08 13.84
CA ASP A 70 -0.23 -2.81 13.07
C ASP A 70 -0.22 -2.32 11.62
N GLY A 71 0.77 -2.73 10.83
CA GLY A 71 0.82 -2.41 9.41
C GLY A 71 2.10 -2.86 8.71
N PHE A 72 2.02 -2.85 7.38
CA PHE A 72 3.04 -3.37 6.49
C PHE A 72 3.24 -2.46 5.28
N TYR A 73 4.50 -2.13 5.02
CA TYR A 73 4.90 -1.66 3.70
C TYR A 73 4.94 -2.82 2.71
N ASN A 74 4.29 -2.63 1.57
CA ASN A 74 4.21 -3.60 0.50
C ASN A 74 5.17 -3.22 -0.64
N SER A 75 6.10 -4.12 -0.93
CA SER A 75 6.91 -4.05 -2.14
C SER A 75 6.99 -5.39 -2.86
N TYR A 76 6.00 -6.24 -2.59
CA TYR A 76 6.04 -7.64 -2.91
C TYR A 76 4.89 -8.01 -3.84
N LYS A 77 5.14 -8.97 -4.74
CA LYS A 77 4.13 -9.49 -5.68
C LYS A 77 3.20 -10.51 -5.01
N TRP A 78 2.64 -10.18 -3.84
CA TRP A 78 1.90 -11.13 -3.01
C TRP A 78 0.54 -11.53 -3.56
N MET A 79 -0.06 -10.68 -4.39
CA MET A 79 -1.30 -11.01 -5.09
C MET A 79 -1.12 -12.02 -6.22
N THR A 80 0.11 -12.39 -6.61
CA THR A 80 0.32 -13.31 -7.75
C THR A 80 1.35 -14.41 -7.50
N ALA A 81 2.28 -14.25 -6.55
CA ALA A 81 3.35 -15.21 -6.32
C ALA A 81 3.01 -16.24 -5.23
N LYS A 82 3.10 -17.54 -5.60
CA LYS A 82 2.84 -18.68 -4.70
C LYS A 82 3.71 -18.72 -3.44
N LYS A 83 4.88 -18.07 -3.44
CA LYS A 83 5.77 -18.03 -2.26
C LYS A 83 5.10 -17.42 -1.03
N TRP A 84 4.10 -16.56 -1.25
CA TRP A 84 3.34 -15.94 -0.18
C TRP A 84 2.22 -16.83 0.37
N ILE A 85 1.98 -18.00 -0.22
CA ILE A 85 1.09 -19.04 0.33
C ILE A 85 1.89 -20.09 1.10
N ASN A 86 3.04 -20.49 0.58
CA ASN A 86 3.79 -21.65 1.09
C ASN A 86 5.02 -21.29 1.94
N GLY A 87 5.38 -20.01 2.01
CA GLY A 87 6.53 -19.53 2.79
C GLY A 87 7.90 -19.91 2.23
N LYS A 88 7.99 -20.54 1.06
CA LYS A 88 9.26 -21.05 0.51
C LYS A 88 10.13 -19.91 -0.03
N GLY A 89 11.39 -19.88 0.38
CA GLY A 89 12.39 -18.92 -0.11
C GLY A 89 12.21 -17.49 0.40
N LEU A 90 11.45 -17.30 1.49
CA LEU A 90 11.28 -15.98 2.09
C LEU A 90 12.53 -15.54 2.85
N LYS A 91 12.95 -14.29 2.60
CA LYS A 91 14.03 -13.67 3.37
C LYS A 91 13.60 -13.41 4.82
N PRO A 92 14.45 -13.71 5.83
CA PRO A 92 14.07 -13.57 7.24
C PRO A 92 13.71 -12.14 7.68
N GLU A 93 14.38 -11.13 7.13
CA GLU A 93 14.31 -9.75 7.64
C GLU A 93 12.94 -9.10 7.42
N PHE A 94 12.50 -8.98 6.16
CA PHE A 94 11.24 -8.29 5.83
C PHE A 94 10.19 -9.18 5.18
N GLU A 95 10.59 -10.22 4.44
CA GLU A 95 9.61 -11.07 3.77
C GLU A 95 8.90 -12.00 4.75
N LYS A 96 9.60 -12.55 5.75
CA LYS A 96 8.98 -13.44 6.74
C LYS A 96 7.98 -12.69 7.65
N PRO A 97 8.26 -11.50 8.19
CA PRO A 97 7.25 -10.71 8.90
C PRO A 97 6.07 -10.32 8.01
N PHE A 98 6.31 -9.93 6.75
CA PHE A 98 5.24 -9.61 5.82
C PHE A 98 4.33 -10.81 5.56
N TYR A 99 4.93 -11.98 5.29
CA TYR A 99 4.20 -13.24 5.13
C TYR A 99 3.35 -13.56 6.37
N ASN A 100 3.94 -13.51 7.57
CA ASN A 100 3.20 -13.73 8.81
C ASN A 100 2.03 -12.74 8.95
N GLY A 101 2.22 -11.48 8.58
CA GLY A 101 1.20 -10.44 8.54
C GLY A 101 0.03 -10.78 7.61
N LEU A 102 0.33 -11.21 6.38
CA LEU A 102 -0.69 -11.65 5.42
C LEU A 102 -1.51 -12.81 6.02
N HIS A 103 -0.86 -13.85 6.53
CA HIS A 103 -1.57 -15.00 7.09
C HIS A 103 -2.37 -14.66 8.35
N LYS A 104 -1.88 -13.73 9.18
CA LYS A 104 -2.56 -13.28 10.39
C LYS A 104 -3.82 -12.45 10.10
N TYR A 105 -3.73 -11.50 9.17
CA TYR A 105 -4.79 -10.49 8.97
C TYR A 105 -5.67 -10.74 7.74
N ILE A 106 -5.16 -11.39 6.70
CA ILE A 106 -5.93 -11.75 5.50
C ILE A 106 -6.44 -13.19 5.64
N GLY A 107 -5.59 -14.10 6.15
CA GLY A 107 -5.88 -15.53 6.25
C GLY A 107 -5.50 -16.28 4.97
N THR A 108 -5.04 -17.53 5.13
CA THR A 108 -4.49 -18.34 4.03
C THR A 108 -5.48 -18.57 2.89
N GLU A 109 -6.75 -18.88 3.20
CA GLU A 109 -7.75 -19.19 2.17
C GLU A 109 -8.17 -17.95 1.38
N ASN A 110 -8.41 -16.83 2.07
CA ASN A 110 -8.64 -15.54 1.43
C ASN A 110 -7.46 -15.14 0.54
N LEU A 111 -6.22 -15.34 1.01
CA LEU A 111 -5.02 -15.04 0.24
C LEU A 111 -4.93 -15.89 -1.03
N LYS A 112 -5.27 -17.19 -0.98
CA LYS A 112 -5.34 -18.05 -2.17
C LYS A 112 -6.40 -17.56 -3.16
N GLU A 113 -7.58 -17.17 -2.68
CA GLU A 113 -8.66 -16.70 -3.54
C GLU A 113 -8.31 -15.35 -4.20
N ILE A 114 -7.72 -14.42 -3.46
CA ILE A 114 -7.18 -13.17 -4.02
C ILE A 114 -6.13 -13.47 -5.11
N GLN A 115 -5.22 -14.43 -4.86
CA GLN A 115 -4.25 -14.84 -5.87
C GLN A 115 -4.91 -15.47 -7.10
N LYS A 116 -5.96 -16.26 -6.92
CA LYS A 116 -6.74 -16.85 -8.02
C LYS A 116 -7.40 -15.76 -8.87
N GLN A 117 -8.11 -14.82 -8.26
CA GLN A 117 -8.74 -13.69 -8.97
C GLN A 117 -7.71 -12.82 -9.69
N SER A 118 -6.58 -12.54 -9.05
CA SER A 118 -5.49 -11.76 -9.64
C SER A 118 -4.84 -12.46 -10.83
N ASN A 119 -4.68 -13.78 -10.78
CA ASN A 119 -4.14 -14.55 -11.89
C ASN A 119 -5.16 -14.69 -13.03
N LYS A 120 -6.46 -14.87 -12.72
CA LYS A 120 -7.54 -14.83 -13.73
C LYS A 120 -7.54 -13.50 -14.48
N TYR A 121 -7.52 -12.37 -13.75
CA TYR A 121 -7.43 -11.05 -14.37
C TYR A 121 -6.21 -10.94 -15.29
N ARG A 122 -5.04 -11.38 -14.83
CA ARG A 122 -3.80 -11.38 -15.62
C ARG A 122 -3.93 -12.19 -16.91
N GLU A 123 -4.60 -13.33 -16.86
CA GLU A 123 -4.82 -14.21 -18.02
C GLU A 123 -5.77 -13.57 -19.04
N SER A 124 -6.83 -12.89 -18.58
CA SER A 124 -7.77 -12.18 -19.45
C SER A 124 -7.24 -10.86 -20.05
N HIS A 125 -6.16 -10.29 -19.49
CA HIS A 125 -5.69 -8.92 -19.83
C HIS A 125 -4.22 -8.90 -20.26
N ASP A 126 -3.85 -9.74 -21.24
CA ASP A 126 -2.53 -9.75 -21.89
C ASP A 126 -1.33 -9.78 -20.92
N GLY A 127 -1.48 -10.49 -19.80
CA GLY A 127 -0.41 -10.61 -18.81
C GLY A 127 -0.25 -9.40 -17.89
N ASN A 128 -1.17 -8.41 -17.93
CA ASN A 128 -1.17 -7.28 -17.00
C ASN A 128 -1.37 -7.77 -15.57
N LYS A 129 -0.37 -7.57 -14.70
CA LYS A 129 -0.33 -8.14 -13.34
C LYS A 129 -0.91 -7.16 -12.34
N PRO A 130 -2.05 -7.47 -11.68
CA PRO A 130 -2.56 -6.66 -10.59
C PRO A 130 -1.50 -6.48 -9.49
N VAL A 131 -1.38 -5.25 -9.00
CA VAL A 131 -0.44 -4.88 -7.92
C VAL A 131 -1.24 -4.33 -6.75
N ALA A 132 -0.93 -4.81 -5.55
CA ALA A 132 -1.49 -4.28 -4.31
C ALA A 132 -1.01 -2.86 -4.01
N SER A 133 -1.69 -2.20 -3.07
CA SER A 133 -1.34 -0.89 -2.54
C SER A 133 0.08 -0.81 -1.96
N ASP A 134 0.62 0.40 -1.79
CA ASP A 134 1.93 0.62 -1.16
C ASP A 134 1.94 0.28 0.34
N LEU A 135 0.85 0.58 1.06
CA LEU A 135 0.69 0.26 2.48
C LEU A 135 -0.51 -0.65 2.74
N ILE A 136 -0.36 -1.52 3.73
CA ILE A 136 -1.45 -2.28 4.37
C ILE A 136 -1.44 -1.88 5.84
N LEU A 137 -2.44 -1.12 6.30
CA LEU A 137 -2.56 -0.72 7.70
C LEU A 137 -3.69 -1.49 8.37
N ILE A 138 -3.51 -1.82 9.64
CA ILE A 138 -4.50 -2.52 10.44
C ILE A 138 -5.02 -1.52 11.47
N GLY A 139 -6.28 -1.12 11.32
CA GLY A 139 -6.94 -0.23 12.26
C GLY A 139 -7.06 -0.85 13.65
N ASN A 140 -7.28 -0.03 14.67
CA ASN A 140 -7.45 -0.52 16.06
C ASN A 140 -8.56 -1.59 16.17
N SER A 141 -9.63 -1.44 15.39
CA SER A 141 -10.73 -2.42 15.28
C SER A 141 -10.36 -3.74 14.57
N GLY A 142 -9.19 -3.82 13.95
CA GLY A 142 -8.78 -4.94 13.09
C GLY A 142 -9.12 -4.75 11.61
N ARG A 143 -9.83 -3.68 11.23
CA ARG A 143 -10.16 -3.40 9.82
C ARG A 143 -8.89 -3.17 9.00
N LEU A 144 -8.81 -3.81 7.84
CA LEU A 144 -7.73 -3.62 6.87
C LEU A 144 -7.93 -2.34 6.06
N MET A 145 -6.84 -1.58 5.90
CA MET A 145 -6.74 -0.41 5.04
C MET A 145 -5.63 -0.62 4.02
N PHE A 146 -5.97 -0.65 2.73
CA PHE A 146 -5.02 -0.72 1.61
C PHE A 146 -4.87 0.68 1.01
N LEU A 147 -3.70 1.29 1.20
CA LEU A 147 -3.44 2.69 0.82
C LEU A 147 -2.40 2.75 -0.28
N GLU A 148 -2.80 3.23 -1.45
CA GLU A 148 -1.91 3.57 -2.57
C GLU A 148 -1.57 5.06 -2.48
N ILE A 149 -0.30 5.43 -2.51
CA ILE A 149 0.14 6.81 -2.26
C ILE A 149 0.73 7.43 -3.52
N LYS A 150 0.36 8.67 -3.81
CA LYS A 150 0.90 9.46 -4.93
C LYS A 150 1.44 10.79 -4.43
N LEU A 151 2.71 11.06 -4.71
CA LEU A 151 3.29 12.39 -4.52
C LEU A 151 3.00 13.27 -5.75
N PRO A 152 3.23 14.59 -5.66
CA PRO A 152 3.11 15.47 -6.82
C PRO A 152 3.95 14.97 -8.00
N GLY A 153 3.31 14.89 -9.17
CA GLY A 153 3.90 14.38 -10.41
C GLY A 153 3.81 12.85 -10.57
N ASP A 154 3.36 12.11 -9.57
CA ASP A 154 3.09 10.68 -9.70
C ASP A 154 1.68 10.44 -10.28
N THR A 155 1.53 9.35 -11.02
CA THR A 155 0.24 8.88 -11.52
C THR A 155 -0.03 7.45 -11.03
N ILE A 156 -1.31 7.11 -10.88
CA ILE A 156 -1.67 5.71 -10.68
C ILE A 156 -1.36 4.92 -11.96
N ARG A 157 -0.63 3.82 -11.80
CA ARG A 157 -0.28 2.98 -12.93
C ARG A 157 -1.46 2.09 -13.31
N PRO A 158 -1.62 1.74 -14.61
CA PRO A 158 -2.73 0.91 -15.06
C PRO A 158 -2.85 -0.44 -14.34
N ASN A 159 -1.75 -0.99 -13.84
CA ASN A 159 -1.73 -2.27 -13.13
C ASN A 159 -2.05 -2.18 -11.62
N GLN A 160 -2.08 -0.98 -11.06
CA GLN A 160 -2.46 -0.73 -9.66
C GLN A 160 -3.97 -0.69 -9.50
N ILE A 161 -4.68 -0.09 -10.46
CA ILE A 161 -6.14 -0.01 -10.48
C ILE A 161 -6.81 -1.40 -10.30
N PRO A 162 -6.49 -2.43 -11.11
CA PRO A 162 -7.11 -3.74 -10.95
C PRO A 162 -6.73 -4.43 -9.63
N GLY A 163 -5.52 -4.21 -9.11
CA GLY A 163 -5.13 -4.78 -7.82
C GLY A 163 -5.93 -4.18 -6.67
N LEU A 164 -6.07 -2.86 -6.63
CA LEU A 164 -6.91 -2.16 -5.65
C LEU A 164 -8.39 -2.53 -5.79
N ALA A 165 -8.87 -2.68 -7.03
CA ALA A 165 -10.24 -3.08 -7.30
C ALA A 165 -10.56 -4.49 -6.77
N ILE A 166 -9.69 -5.47 -7.03
CA ILE A 166 -9.83 -6.83 -6.49
C ILE A 166 -9.90 -6.79 -4.96
N LEU A 167 -9.00 -6.05 -4.30
CA LEU A 167 -8.99 -5.93 -2.85
C LEU A 167 -10.26 -5.27 -2.31
N LYS A 168 -10.81 -4.27 -3.03
CA LYS A 168 -12.03 -3.56 -2.66
C LYS A 168 -13.28 -4.43 -2.82
N SER A 169 -13.37 -5.20 -3.91
CA SER A 169 -14.54 -6.02 -4.22
C SER A 169 -14.56 -7.34 -3.45
N PHE A 170 -13.45 -7.72 -2.82
CA PHE A 170 -13.34 -8.99 -2.10
C PHE A 170 -13.98 -8.89 -0.72
N GLU A 171 -15.30 -9.15 -0.66
CA GLU A 171 -16.13 -9.01 0.55
C GLU A 171 -15.54 -9.65 1.82
N PRO A 172 -14.91 -10.86 1.78
CA PRO A 172 -14.38 -11.46 3.00
C PRO A 172 -13.32 -10.61 3.71
N LEU A 173 -12.66 -9.67 3.03
CA LEU A 173 -11.73 -8.74 3.68
C LEU A 173 -12.42 -7.53 4.30
N ASN A 174 -13.61 -7.13 3.82
CA ASN A 174 -14.30 -5.89 4.20
C ASN A 174 -13.33 -4.69 4.33
N ALA A 175 -12.41 -4.59 3.38
CA ALA A 175 -11.28 -3.69 3.49
C ALA A 175 -11.66 -2.27 3.06
N ASP A 176 -11.02 -1.30 3.68
CA ASP A 176 -10.98 0.06 3.19
C ASP A 176 -9.84 0.18 2.17
N VAL A 177 -10.13 0.68 0.98
CA VAL A 177 -9.15 0.80 -0.12
C VAL A 177 -9.16 2.23 -0.61
N ARG A 178 -8.02 2.90 -0.53
CA ARG A 178 -7.88 4.32 -0.84
C ARG A 178 -6.67 4.58 -1.73
N ILE A 179 -6.81 5.60 -2.57
CA ILE A 179 -5.70 6.23 -3.26
C ILE A 179 -5.53 7.60 -2.60
N ILE A 180 -4.35 7.90 -2.08
CA ILE A 180 -4.05 9.15 -1.38
C ILE A 180 -3.10 9.98 -2.24
N SER A 181 -3.61 11.08 -2.75
CA SER A 181 -2.87 12.08 -3.52
C SER A 181 -2.34 13.16 -2.57
N LEU A 182 -1.04 13.15 -2.36
CA LEU A 182 -0.32 14.08 -1.50
C LEU A 182 0.04 15.37 -2.22
N TYR A 183 -0.03 16.49 -1.51
CA TYR A 183 0.40 17.80 -2.02
C TYR A 183 1.01 18.67 -0.92
N PRO A 184 1.98 19.55 -1.23
CA PRO A 184 2.49 20.49 -0.24
C PRO A 184 1.40 21.46 0.22
N GLU A 185 1.36 21.83 1.51
CA GLU A 185 0.35 22.76 2.06
C GLU A 185 0.28 24.11 1.32
N ASN A 186 1.41 24.57 0.77
CA ASN A 186 1.50 25.83 0.03
C ASN A 186 1.20 25.68 -1.48
N ALA A 187 0.69 24.53 -1.92
CA ALA A 187 0.37 24.25 -3.32
C ALA A 187 -1.14 24.08 -3.54
N THR A 188 -1.58 24.29 -4.78
CA THR A 188 -2.97 24.01 -5.17
C THR A 188 -3.26 22.51 -5.05
N PRO A 189 -4.32 22.11 -4.32
CA PRO A 189 -4.70 20.71 -4.21
C PRO A 189 -5.03 20.12 -5.60
N PRO A 190 -4.59 18.89 -5.90
CA PRO A 190 -5.04 18.21 -7.10
C PRO A 190 -6.57 17.98 -7.01
N LYS A 191 -7.26 18.01 -8.16
CA LYS A 191 -8.66 17.59 -8.19
C LYS A 191 -8.73 16.08 -7.95
N PRO A 192 -9.53 15.61 -6.98
CA PRO A 192 -9.78 14.19 -6.78
C PRO A 192 -10.28 13.54 -8.08
N LYS A 193 -9.81 12.31 -8.33
CA LYS A 193 -10.21 11.50 -9.49
C LYS A 193 -10.97 10.27 -9.02
N GLU A 194 -11.85 9.78 -9.89
CA GLU A 194 -12.46 8.47 -9.74
C GLU A 194 -11.89 7.53 -10.81
N HIS A 195 -11.53 6.32 -10.39
CA HIS A 195 -11.05 5.26 -11.26
C HIS A 195 -12.05 4.11 -11.20
N SER A 196 -12.51 3.66 -12.35
CA SER A 196 -13.38 2.49 -12.41
C SER A 196 -12.77 1.40 -13.26
N VAL A 197 -12.91 0.16 -12.81
CA VAL A 197 -12.51 -1.02 -13.57
C VAL A 197 -13.57 -2.08 -13.44
N GLU A 198 -13.79 -2.79 -14.54
CA GLU A 198 -14.63 -3.97 -14.58
C GLU A 198 -13.79 -5.19 -14.21
N LEU A 199 -14.33 -6.01 -13.30
CA LEU A 199 -13.72 -7.27 -12.90
C LEU A 199 -14.53 -8.42 -13.51
N ASP A 200 -13.82 -9.38 -14.12
CA ASP A 200 -14.35 -10.57 -14.79
C ASP A 200 -14.88 -11.66 -13.85
#